data_AF-X0VF18-F1
#
_entry.id   AF-X0VF18-F1
#
_cell.length_a   1.000
_cell.length_b   1.000
_cell.length_c   1.000
_cell.angle_alpha   90.00
_cell.angle_beta   90.00
_cell.angle_gamma   90.00
#
_symmetry.space_group_name_H-M   'P 1'
#
loop_
_entity.id
_entity.type
_entity.pdbx_description
1 polymer ?
#
loop_
_entity_poly.entity_id
_entity_poly.type
_entity_poly.pdbx_seq_one_letter_code
_entity_poly.pdbx_strand_id
1 'polypeptide(L)' 'EMGADAVLVNTAIATAADPPAMAEAFRLAVEAGRTAYISGPPATGRKASASSPLTGFLRDE' A
#
# COMPACT_ATOMS: atom_id res chain seq x y z
N GLU A 1 -3.09 2.64 6.72
CA GLU A 1 -2.04 3.65 6.49
C GLU A 1 -2.42 5.07 6.88
N MET A 2 -3.61 5.58 6.53
CA MET A 2 -4.04 6.95 6.90
C MET A 2 -4.37 7.18 8.39
N GLY A 3 -4.24 6.15 9.24
CA GLY A 3 -4.53 6.25 10.68
C GLY A 3 -5.94 5.85 11.13
N ALA A 4 -6.73 5.18 10.28
CA ALA A 4 -8.01 4.61 10.71
C ALA A 4 -7.80 3.52 11.79
N ASP A 5 -8.74 3.45 12.74
CA ASP A 5 -8.73 2.44 13.82
C ASP A 5 -9.22 1.06 13.35
N ALA A 6 -10.16 1.02 12.40
CA ALA A 6 -10.72 -0.20 11.85
C ALA A 6 -11.24 0.02 10.42
N VAL A 7 -11.50 -1.09 9.71
CA VAL A 7 -12.13 -1.10 8.38
C VAL A 7 -13.30 -2.08 8.41
N LEU A 8 -14.46 -1.66 7.90
CA LEU A 8 -15.62 -2.52 7.71
C LEU A 8 -15.74 -2.89 6.22
N VAL A 9 -15.79 -4.19 5.93
CA VAL A 9 -15.87 -4.73 4.56
C VAL A 9 -17.01 -5.75 4.49
N ASN A 10 -17.81 -5.70 3.43
CA ASN A 10 -18.87 -6.69 3.18
C ASN A 10 -18.84 -7.17 1.72
N THR A 11 -19.35 -6.37 0.77
CA THR A 11 -19.54 -6.78 -0.63
C THR A 11 -18.27 -7.32 -1.28
N ALA A 12 -17.12 -6.68 -1.04
CA ALA A 12 -15.85 -7.11 -1.62
C ALA A 12 -15.44 -8.54 -1.25
N ILE A 13 -15.80 -9.01 -0.04
CA ILE A 13 -15.59 -10.41 0.37
C ILE A 13 -16.75 -11.27 -0.12
N ALA A 14 -17.99 -10.83 0.06
CA ALA A 14 -19.19 -11.62 -0.24
C ALA A 14 -19.35 -11.98 -1.72
N THR A 15 -18.88 -11.13 -2.64
CA THR A 15 -18.99 -11.35 -4.10
C THR A 15 -17.69 -11.82 -4.73
N ALA A 16 -16.68 -12.18 -3.95
CA ALA A 16 -15.42 -12.69 -4.47
C ALA A 16 -15.60 -14.11 -5.06
N ALA A 17 -14.78 -14.46 -6.04
CA ALA A 17 -14.77 -15.83 -6.59
C ALA A 17 -14.38 -16.88 -5.54
N ASP A 18 -13.52 -16.50 -4.59
CA ASP A 18 -13.15 -17.28 -3.40
C ASP A 18 -13.26 -16.38 -2.14
N PRO A 19 -14.42 -16.38 -1.45
CA PRO A 19 -14.64 -15.53 -0.29
C PRO A 19 -13.70 -15.79 0.89
N PRO A 20 -13.40 -17.05 1.29
CA PRO A 20 -12.38 -17.32 2.31
C PRO A 20 -11.00 -16.76 1.97
N ALA A 21 -10.53 -16.95 0.73
CA ALA A 21 -9.24 -16.39 0.32
C ALA A 21 -9.25 -14.85 0.33
N MET A 22 -10.35 -14.23 -0.09
CA MET A 22 -10.50 -12.77 -0.05
C MET A 22 -10.55 -12.23 1.40
N ALA A 23 -11.18 -12.95 2.32
CA ALA A 23 -11.19 -12.59 3.73
C ALA A 23 -9.78 -12.62 4.34
N GLU A 24 -8.98 -13.66 4.02
CA GLU A 24 -7.57 -13.73 4.44
C GLU A 24 -6.75 -12.57 3.85
N ALA A 25 -6.96 -12.26 2.57
CA ALA A 25 -6.29 -11.13 1.92
C ALA A 25 -6.62 -9.78 2.60
N PHE A 26 -7.88 -9.54 2.96
CA PHE A 26 -8.27 -8.33 3.70
C PHE A 26 -7.68 -8.30 5.11
N ARG A 27 -7.58 -9.44 5.82
CA ARG A 27 -6.92 -9.51 7.13
C ARG A 27 -5.47 -9.02 7.02
N LEU A 28 -4.72 -9.60 6.09
CA LEU A 28 -3.31 -9.25 5.86
C LEU A 28 -3.14 -7.79 5.43
N ALA A 29 -4.03 -7.27 4.57
CA ALA A 29 -3.99 -5.88 4.13
C ALA A 29 -4.21 -4.89 5.29
N VAL A 30 -5.13 -5.19 6.21
CA VAL A 30 -5.38 -4.36 7.39
C VAL A 30 -4.19 -4.41 8.36
N GLU A 31 -3.64 -5.61 8.63
CA GLU A 31 -2.46 -5.79 9.48
C GLU A 31 -1.24 -5.03 8.91
N ALA A 32 -0.98 -5.17 7.61
CA ALA A 32 0.09 -4.46 6.92
C ALA A 32 -0.13 -2.94 6.99
N GLY A 33 -1.34 -2.48 6.69
CA GLY A 33 -1.67 -1.06 6.69
C GLY A 33 -1.62 -0.41 8.07
N ARG A 34 -1.88 -1.17 9.16
CA ARG A 34 -1.71 -0.70 10.54
C ARG A 34 -0.24 -0.67 10.93
N THR A 35 0.50 -1.71 10.57
CA THR A 35 1.96 -1.78 10.78
C THR A 35 2.65 -0.60 10.11
N ALA A 36 2.33 -0.31 8.84
CA ALA A 36 2.87 0.83 8.10
C ALA A 36 2.55 2.18 8.75
N TYR A 37 1.35 2.35 9.31
CA TYR A 37 0.98 3.57 10.05
C TYR A 37 1.83 3.75 11.32
N ILE A 38 1.99 2.67 12.11
CA ILE A 38 2.76 2.71 13.37
C ILE A 38 4.25 2.91 13.10
N SER A 39 4.79 2.30 12.04
CA SER A 39 6.19 2.44 11.65
C SER A 39 6.57 3.84 11.15
N GLY A 40 5.57 4.67 10.84
CA GLY A 40 5.77 6.02 10.32
C GLY A 40 6.01 6.03 8.80
N PRO A 41 5.15 6.69 8.02
CA PRO A 41 5.40 6.88 6.59
C PRO A 41 6.68 7.70 6.36
N PRO A 42 7.41 7.47 5.25
CA PRO A 42 8.57 8.27 4.91
C PRO A 42 8.19 9.75 4.76
N ALA A 43 9.13 10.63 5.14
CA ALA A 43 8.93 12.07 5.01
C ALA A 43 8.67 12.45 3.54
N THR A 44 7.65 13.28 3.30
CA THR A 44 7.36 13.79 1.96
C THR A 44 8.41 14.83 1.58
N GLY A 45 9.02 14.67 0.40
CA GLY A 45 9.96 15.64 -0.15
C GLY A 45 9.23 16.87 -0.70
N ARG A 46 9.77 18.07 -0.48
CA ARG A 46 9.25 19.32 -1.09
C ARG A 46 9.77 19.59 -2.49
N LYS A 47 10.80 18.85 -2.92
CA LYS A 47 11.37 18.94 -4.27
C LYS A 47 10.93 17.73 -5.06
N ALA A 48 10.45 17.97 -6.28
CA ALA A 48 10.22 16.90 -7.23
C ALA A 48 11.55 16.23 -7.58
N SER A 49 11.56 14.90 -7.59
CA SER A 49 12.65 14.08 -8.13
C SER A 49 12.06 13.26 -9.26
N ALA A 50 12.77 13.18 -10.39
CA ALA A 50 12.32 12.33 -11.49
C ALA A 50 12.39 10.86 -11.05
N SER A 51 11.26 10.15 -11.13
CA SER A 51 11.22 8.70 -10.88
C SER A 51 12.05 7.92 -11.90
N SER A 52 12.21 8.49 -13.10
CA SER A 52 13.08 7.99 -14.17
C SER A 52 13.92 9.15 -14.70
N PRO A 53 15.09 9.42 -14.10
CA PRO A 53 15.95 10.51 -14.53
C PRO A 53 16.35 10.33 -16.01
N LEU A 54 16.26 11.39 -16.81
CA LEU A 54 16.70 11.38 -18.22
C LEU A 54 18.19 11.01 -18.35
N THR A 55 18.98 11.17 -17.30
CA THR A 55 20.40 10.77 -17.31
C THR A 55 20.63 9.30 -16.96
N GLY A 56 19.58 8.55 -16.60
CA GLY A 56 19.68 7.13 -16.27
C GLY A 56 20.05 6.23 -17.46
N PHE A 57 19.72 6.63 -18.69
CA PHE A 57 20.12 5.94 -19.91
C PHE A 57 21.45 6.46 -20.51
N LEU A 58 21.99 7.57 -19.99
CA LEU A 58 23.23 8.18 -20.49
C LEU A 58 24.48 7.62 -19.80
N ARG A 59 24.33 6.63 -18.91
CA ARG A 59 25.42 5.95 -18.22
C ARG A 59 25.44 4.48 -18.64
N ASP A 60 25.99 4.23 -19.83
CA ASP A 60 26.59 2.94 -20.14
C ASP A 60 28.03 2.97 -19.56
N GLU A 61 28.24 2.31 -18.42
CA GLU A 61 29.52 1.72 -18.05
C GLU A 61 29.33 0.20 -17.86
#